data_AF-A0A0A0K0G8-F1
#
_entry.id   AF-A0A0A0K0G8-F1
#
_cell.length_a   1.000
_cell.length_b   1.000
_cell.length_c   1.000
_cell.angle_alpha   90.00
_cell.angle_beta   90.00
_cell.angle_gamma   90.00
#
_symmetry.space_group_name_H-M   'P 1'
#
loop_
_entity.id
_entity.type
_entity.pdbx_description
1 polymer ?
#
loop_
_entity_poly.entity_id
_entity_poly.type
_entity_poly.pdbx_seq_one_letter_code
_entity_poly.pdbx_strand_id
1 'polypeptide(L)' 'MTYAPNRIYEEVAYVAFHFHWPLDDILDLEHGQRRRYVGEIANLNERISEGR' A
#
# COMPACT_ATOMS: atom_id res chain seq x y z
N MET A 1 16.48 -12.07 -6.48
CA MET A 1 15.60 -12.12 -5.29
C MET A 1 14.17 -12.13 -5.79
N THR A 2 13.53 -13.30 -5.81
CA THR A 2 12.12 -13.45 -6.17
C THR A 2 11.28 -12.74 -5.11
N TYR A 3 10.47 -11.78 -5.55
CA TYR A 3 9.50 -11.13 -4.68
C TYR A 3 8.50 -12.21 -4.22
N ALA A 4 8.42 -12.45 -2.91
CA ALA A 4 7.53 -13.48 -2.39
C ALA A 4 6.07 -13.08 -2.72
N PRO A 5 5.26 -13.96 -3.35
CA PRO A 5 3.89 -13.64 -3.76
C PRO A 5 3.05 -13.06 -2.62
N ASN A 6 3.26 -13.55 -1.40
CA ASN A 6 2.56 -13.10 -0.19
C ASN A 6 2.72 -11.59 0.07
N ARG A 7 3.90 -11.03 -0.23
CA ARG A 7 4.18 -9.60 0.00
C ARG A 7 3.39 -8.69 -0.94
N ILE A 8 3.09 -9.16 -2.16
CA ILE A 8 2.25 -8.40 -3.10
C ILE A 8 0.81 -8.36 -2.59
N TYR A 9 0.29 -9.50 -2.13
CA TYR A 9 -1.07 -9.55 -1.59
C TYR A 9 -1.23 -8.63 -0.38
N GLU A 10 -0.25 -8.58 0.52
CA GLU A 10 -0.24 -7.66 1.67
C GLU A 10 -0.23 -6.19 1.23
N GLU A 11 0.65 -5.80 0.31
CA GLU A 11 0.72 -4.42 -0.21
C GLU A 11 -0.60 -3.99 -0.87
N VAL A 12 -1.18 -4.87 -1.68
CA VAL A 12 -2.43 -4.60 -2.40
C VAL A 12 -3.59 -4.46 -1.41
N ALA A 13 -3.72 -5.37 -0.45
CA ALA A 13 -4.75 -5.31 0.57
C ALA A 13 -4.64 -4.04 1.42
N TYR A 14 -3.42 -3.63 1.77
CA TYR A 14 -3.17 -2.42 2.56
C TYR A 14 -3.63 -1.15 1.81
N VAL A 15 -3.27 -1.02 0.53
CA VAL A 15 -3.69 0.11 -0.30
C VAL A 15 -5.21 0.11 -0.49
N ALA A 16 -5.81 -1.05 -0.80
CA ALA A 16 -7.25 -1.18 -0.98
C ALA A 16 -8.02 -0.80 0.30
N PHE A 17 -7.54 -1.22 1.46
CA PHE A 17 -8.17 -0.91 2.75
C PHE A 17 -8.17 0.59 3.07
N HIS A 18 -7.08 1.31 2.77
CA HIS A 18 -6.95 2.72 3.12
C HIS A 18 -7.57 3.67 2.09
N PHE A 19 -7.42 3.39 0.80
CA PHE A 19 -7.88 4.30 -0.27
C PHE A 19 -9.11 3.80 -1.04
N HIS A 20 -9.57 2.58 -0.77
CA HIS A 20 -10.74 1.98 -1.43
C HIS A 20 -10.60 1.94 -2.97
N TRP A 21 -9.37 1.91 -3.45
CA TRP A 21 -9.08 1.75 -4.87
C TRP A 21 -9.47 0.34 -5.33
N PRO A 22 -9.96 0.19 -6.57
CA PRO A 22 -10.28 -1.11 -7.12
C PRO A 22 -8.99 -1.93 -7.28
N LEU A 23 -9.13 -3.25 -7.15
CA LEU A 23 -8.01 -4.18 -7.18
C LEU A 23 -7.16 -4.03 -8.46
N ASP A 24 -7.83 -3.90 -9.60
CA ASP A 24 -7.19 -3.82 -10.91
C ASP A 24 -6.25 -2.60 -11.01
N ASP A 25 -6.69 -1.43 -10.54
CA ASP A 25 -5.87 -0.21 -10.54
C ASP A 25 -4.61 -0.36 -9.68
N ILE A 26 -4.68 -1.13 -8.58
CA ILE A 26 -3.54 -1.36 -7.68
C ILE A 26 -2.58 -2.39 -8.27
N LEU A 27 -3.10 -3.39 -8.99
CA LEU A 27 -2.30 -4.41 -9.67
C LEU A 27 -1.54 -3.83 -10.87
N ASP A 28 -2.10 -2.80 -11.52
CA ASP A 28 -1.46 -2.07 -12.62
C ASP A 28 -0.31 -1.16 -12.17
N LEU A 29 -0.20 -0.84 -10.87
CA LEU A 29 0.92 -0.05 -10.36
C LEU A 29 2.25 -0.80 -10.50
N GLU A 30 3.27 -0.09 -10.99
CA GLU A 30 4.63 -0.60 -10.93
C GLU A 30 5.02 -0.91 -9.49
N HIS A 31 5.86 -1.93 -9.31
CA HIS A 31 6.26 -2.39 -7.99
C HIS A 31 6.82 -1.25 -7.10
N GLY A 32 7.60 -0.33 -7.67
CA GLY A 32 8.14 0.83 -6.96
C GLY A 32 7.07 1.84 -6.54
N GLN A 33 6.06 2.07 -7.40
CA GLN A 33 4.96 2.98 -7.11
C GLN A 33 4.08 2.45 -5.98
N ARG A 34 3.72 1.15 -6.03
CA ARG A 34 2.92 0.52 -4.97
C ARG A 34 3.62 0.61 -3.61
N ARG A 35 4.93 0.33 -3.54
CA ARG A 35 5.70 0.45 -2.30
C ARG A 35 5.75 1.89 -1.77
N ARG A 36 5.80 2.88 -2.67
CA ARG A 36 5.72 4.29 -2.26
C ARG A 36 4.38 4.61 -1.60
N TYR A 37 3.27 4.20 -2.20
CA TYR A 37 1.94 4.41 -1.62
C TYR A 37 1.80 3.76 -0.25
N VAL A 38 2.27 2.52 -0.08
CA VAL A 38 2.29 1.85 1.24
C VAL A 38 3.02 2.70 2.28
N GLY A 39 4.19 3.26 1.93
CA GLY A 39 4.94 4.13 2.84
C GLY A 39 4.23 5.44 3.18
N GLU A 40 3.63 6.10 2.18
CA GLU A 40 2.87 7.35 2.41
C GLU A 40 1.65 7.12 3.31
N ILE A 41 0.93 6.01 3.13
CA ILE A 41 -0.20 5.64 3.98
C ILE A 41 0.27 5.44 5.44
N ALA A 42 1.39 4.74 5.65
CA ALA A 42 1.96 4.54 6.98
C ALA A 42 2.31 5.88 7.65
N ASN A 43 3.02 6.75 6.94
CA ASN A 43 3.39 8.09 7.43
C ASN A 43 2.17 8.95 7.79
N LEU A 44 1.10 8.88 6.98
CA LEU A 44 -0.15 9.61 7.26
C LEU A 44 -0.83 9.08 8.53
N ASN A 45 -0.90 7.76 8.69
CA ASN A 45 -1.50 7.15 9.87
C ASN A 45 -0.72 7.47 11.16
N GLU A 46 0.61 7.47 11.09
CA GLU A 46 1.48 7.89 12.21
C GLU A 46 1.17 9.34 12.63
N ARG A 47 1.16 10.27 11.66
CA ARG A 47 0.85 11.69 11.92
C ARG A 47 -0.55 11.91 12.50
N ILE A 48 -1.55 11.17 12.02
CA ILE A 48 -2.92 11.24 12.55
C ILE A 48 -2.96 10.72 13.99
N SER A 49 -2.19 9.68 14.29
CA SER A 49 -2.15 9.06 15.62
C SER A 49 -1.40 9.92 16.64
N GLU A 50 -0.33 10.62 16.24
CA GLU A 50 0.43 11.54 17.09
C GLU A 50 -0.33 12.84 17.42
N GLY A 51 -1.26 13.25 16.55
CA GLY A 51 -2.09 14.44 16.75
C GLY A 51 -3.33 14.22 17.64
N ARG A 52 -3.52 13.01 18.19
CA ARG A 52 -4.68 12.61 19.00
C ARG A 52 -4.30 12.40 20.46
#